data_AF-A0A249T579-F1
#
_entry.id   AF-A0A249T579-F1
#
_cell.length_a   1.000
_cell.length_b   1.000
_cell.length_c   1.000
_cell.angle_alpha   90.00
_cell.angle_beta   90.00
_cell.angle_gamma   90.00
#
_symmetry.space_group_name_H-M   'P 1'
#
loop_
_entity.id
_entity.type
_entity.pdbx_description
1 polymer ?
#
loop_
_entity_poly.entity_id
_entity_poly.type
_entity_poly.pdbx_seq_one_letter_code
_entity_poly.pdbx_strand_id
1 'polypeptide(L)'
;MKMLISRLTRRPLQAAVLTVVLLFLTVYVYAQDGVKGIQEANDRVRSYFDVGCDLMYAVGAILGLIGAVRVYQKWSNGQPDTGSVAAAWFGSCVFLVVVATVLRSFFGL
;
A
#
# COMPACT_ATOMS: atom_id res chain seq x y z
N MET A 1 15.34 -63.88 7.12
CA MET A 1 15.78 -63.05 8.28
C MET A 1 16.37 -61.70 7.90
N LYS A 2 17.25 -61.58 6.89
CA LYS A 2 17.86 -60.29 6.45
C LYS A 2 16.86 -59.18 6.02
N MET A 3 15.74 -59.58 5.41
CA MET A 3 14.71 -58.64 4.92
C MET A 3 13.87 -57.98 6.03
N LEU A 4 13.81 -58.59 7.22
CA LEU A 4 13.08 -58.05 8.38
C LEU A 4 13.95 -57.03 9.13
N ILE A 5 15.26 -57.29 9.18
CA ILE A 5 16.29 -56.39 9.75
C ILE A 5 16.47 -55.12 8.91
N SER A 6 16.39 -55.21 7.58
CA SER A 6 16.46 -54.03 6.69
C SER A 6 15.24 -53.10 6.81
N ARG A 7 14.06 -53.64 7.13
CA ARG A 7 12.87 -52.81 7.42
C ARG A 7 12.96 -52.19 8.82
N LEU A 8 13.54 -52.90 9.78
CA LEU A 8 13.75 -52.41 11.15
C LEU A 8 14.79 -51.29 11.23
N THR A 9 15.79 -51.27 10.33
CA THR A 9 16.82 -50.21 10.25
C THR A 9 16.40 -49.00 9.41
N ARG A 10 15.48 -49.17 8.43
CA ARG A 10 14.95 -48.06 7.62
C ARG A 10 13.94 -47.17 8.36
N ARG A 11 13.13 -47.73 9.26
CA ARG A 11 12.15 -46.98 10.08
C ARG A 11 12.78 -45.94 11.03
N PRO A 12 13.83 -46.25 11.82
CA PRO A 12 14.47 -45.27 12.70
C PRO A 12 15.27 -44.23 11.90
N LEU A 13 15.83 -44.60 10.74
CA LEU A 13 16.50 -43.66 9.85
C LEU A 13 15.52 -42.63 9.26
N GLN A 14 14.35 -43.09 8.79
CA GLN A 14 13.28 -42.20 8.31
C GLN A 14 12.78 -41.27 9.42
N ALA A 15 12.59 -41.81 10.64
CA ALA A 15 12.20 -41.01 11.80
C ALA A 15 13.27 -39.95 12.14
N ALA A 16 14.55 -40.32 12.17
CA ALA A 16 15.64 -39.39 12.45
C ALA A 16 15.73 -38.26 11.41
N VAL A 17 15.58 -38.57 10.12
CA VAL A 17 15.54 -37.55 9.05
C VAL A 17 14.37 -36.60 9.24
N LEU A 18 13.18 -37.12 9.57
CA LEU A 18 11.99 -36.30 9.85
C LEU A 18 12.20 -35.39 11.07
N THR A 19 12.81 -35.88 12.14
CA THR A 19 13.13 -35.10 13.34
C THR A 19 14.15 -34.00 13.04
N VAL A 20 15.17 -34.28 12.22
CA VAL A 20 16.16 -33.28 11.80
C VAL A 20 15.50 -32.19 10.95
N VAL A 21 14.63 -32.56 10.00
CA VAL A 21 13.89 -31.59 9.19
C VAL A 21 12.98 -30.71 10.05
N LEU A 22 12.29 -31.30 11.04
CA LEU A 22 11.44 -30.56 11.98
C LEU A 22 12.24 -29.60 12.87
N LEU A 23 13.46 -29.98 13.29
CA LEU A 23 14.36 -29.10 14.04
C LEU A 23 14.88 -27.92 13.21
N PHE A 24 15.14 -28.11 11.91
CA PHE A 24 15.51 -26.99 11.04
C PHE A 24 14.33 -26.03 10.80
N LEU A 25 13.10 -26.55 10.70
CA LEU A 25 11.90 -25.74 10.56
C LEU A 25 11.62 -24.87 11.79
N THR A 26 11.88 -25.35 13.01
CA THR A 26 11.70 -24.52 14.22
C THR A 26 12.68 -23.36 14.27
N VAL A 27 13.95 -23.54 13.88
CA VAL A 27 14.94 -22.46 13.79
C VAL A 27 14.50 -21.37 12.79
N TYR A 28 13.88 -21.76 11.67
CA TYR A 28 13.31 -20.80 10.71
C TYR A 28 12.10 -20.02 11.25
N VAL A 29 11.24 -20.67 12.04
CA VAL A 29 10.07 -20.01 12.67
C VAL A 29 10.51 -19.03 13.76
N TYR A 30 11.51 -19.37 14.57
CA TYR A 30 12.06 -18.45 15.58
C TYR A 30 12.85 -17.28 14.98
N ALA A 31 13.21 -17.34 13.70
CA ALA A 31 13.89 -16.24 13.00
C ALA A 31 12.92 -15.17 12.44
N GLN A 32 11.60 -15.42 12.46
CA GLN A 32 10.59 -14.41 12.15
C GLN A 32 10.41 -13.48 13.35
N ASP A 33 11.32 -12.51 13.47
CA ASP A 33 11.20 -11.42 14.42
C ASP A 33 9.93 -10.62 14.11
N GLY A 34 8.96 -10.64 15.04
CA GLY A 34 7.69 -9.94 14.87
C GLY A 34 7.87 -8.44 14.61
N VAL A 35 8.95 -7.83 15.13
CA VAL A 35 9.28 -6.43 14.88
C VAL A 35 9.68 -6.21 13.42
N LYS A 36 10.44 -7.14 12.83
CA LYS A 36 10.79 -7.10 11.40
C LYS A 36 9.57 -7.28 10.51
N GLY A 37 8.65 -8.17 10.88
CA GLY A 37 7.38 -8.34 10.16
C GLY A 37 6.52 -7.07 10.16
N ILE A 38 6.46 -6.37 11.31
CA ILE A 38 5.77 -5.08 11.43
C ILE A 38 6.46 -3.98 10.60
N GLN A 39 7.79 -3.92 10.62
CA GLN A 39 8.55 -2.98 9.79
C GLN A 39 8.34 -3.21 8.31
N GLU A 40 8.39 -4.47 7.85
CA GLU A 40 8.13 -4.79 6.45
C GLU A 40 6.68 -4.44 6.06
N ALA A 41 5.69 -4.72 6.92
CA ALA A 41 4.31 -4.29 6.67
C ALA A 41 4.17 -2.76 6.59
N ASN A 42 4.86 -2.00 7.44
CA ASN A 42 4.87 -0.54 7.39
C ASN A 42 5.48 -0.03 6.07
N ASP A 43 6.59 -0.61 5.62
CA ASP A 43 7.24 -0.21 4.36
C ASP A 43 6.35 -0.51 3.14
N ARG A 44 5.62 -1.63 3.17
CA ARG A 44 4.61 -1.95 2.15
C ARG A 44 3.44 -0.96 2.16
N VAL A 45 2.96 -0.55 3.33
CA VAL A 45 1.90 0.46 3.42
C VAL A 45 2.39 1.80 2.86
N ARG A 46 3.61 2.23 3.20
CA ARG A 46 4.21 3.47 2.68
C ARG A 46 4.37 3.46 1.16
N SER A 47 4.76 2.33 0.56
CA SER A 47 4.88 2.26 -0.90
C SER A 47 3.54 2.40 -1.63
N TYR A 48 2.42 1.98 -1.01
CA TYR A 48 1.09 2.24 -1.56
C TYR A 48 0.68 3.71 -1.45
N PHE A 49 1.17 4.44 -0.45
CA PHE A 49 0.87 5.86 -0.29
C PHE A 49 1.44 6.71 -1.43
N ASP A 50 2.61 6.38 -1.96
CA ASP A 50 3.18 7.08 -3.13
C ASP A 50 2.28 6.96 -4.36
N VAL A 51 1.91 5.73 -4.71
CA VAL A 51 1.00 5.46 -5.83
C VAL A 51 -0.37 6.10 -5.60
N GLY A 52 -0.86 6.09 -4.35
CA GLY A 52 -2.10 6.76 -3.97
C GLY A 52 -2.04 8.29 -4.12
N CYS A 53 -0.90 8.92 -3.81
CA CYS A 53 -0.70 10.36 -4.01
C CYS A 53 -0.69 10.73 -5.50
N ASP A 54 -0.02 9.93 -6.34
CA ASP A 54 0.00 10.14 -7.79
C ASP A 54 -1.41 10.01 -8.39
N LEU A 55 -2.18 9.03 -7.93
CA LEU A 55 -3.58 8.89 -8.31
C LEU A 55 -4.40 10.13 -7.88
N MET A 56 -4.16 10.67 -6.68
CA MET A 56 -4.87 11.85 -6.21
C MET A 56 -4.54 13.10 -7.03
N TYR A 57 -3.28 13.27 -7.47
CA TYR A 57 -2.92 14.33 -8.42
C TYR A 57 -3.65 14.18 -9.75
N ALA A 58 -3.72 12.96 -10.30
CA ALA A 58 -4.44 12.70 -11.53
C ALA A 58 -5.95 13.03 -11.41
N VAL A 59 -6.59 12.60 -10.31
CA VAL A 59 -7.99 12.93 -10.02
C VAL A 59 -8.19 14.43 -9.83
N GLY A 60 -7.29 15.09 -9.09
CA GLY A 60 -7.31 16.53 -8.89
C GLY A 60 -7.21 17.31 -10.19
N ALA A 61 -6.35 16.88 -11.12
CA ALA A 61 -6.24 17.48 -12.45
C ALA A 61 -7.54 17.36 -13.25
N ILE A 62 -8.16 16.17 -13.27
CA ILE A 62 -9.43 15.94 -13.99
C ILE A 62 -10.55 16.79 -13.40
N LEU A 63 -10.73 16.78 -12.08
CA LEU A 63 -11.76 17.59 -11.40
C LEU A 63 -11.51 19.09 -11.57
N GLY A 64 -10.24 19.51 -11.58
CA GLY A 64 -9.82 20.87 -11.87
C GLY A 64 -10.31 21.32 -13.26
N LEU A 65 -10.06 20.53 -14.29
CA LEU A 65 -10.52 20.82 -15.66
C LEU A 65 -12.05 20.88 -15.74
N ILE A 66 -12.76 19.92 -15.13
CA ILE A 66 -14.23 19.89 -15.13
C ILE A 66 -14.81 21.15 -14.47
N GLY A 67 -14.25 21.56 -13.32
CA GLY A 67 -14.70 22.75 -12.62
C GLY A 67 -14.40 24.04 -13.39
N ALA A 68 -13.25 24.13 -14.07
CA ALA A 68 -12.93 25.27 -14.94
C ALA A 68 -13.95 25.42 -16.07
N VAL A 69 -14.36 24.33 -16.71
CA VAL A 69 -15.40 24.33 -17.75
C VAL A 69 -16.72 24.85 -17.18
N ARG A 70 -17.11 24.45 -15.97
CA ARG A 70 -18.34 24.94 -15.33
C ARG A 70 -18.29 26.43 -15.00
N VAL A 71 -17.16 26.92 -14.49
CA VAL A 71 -16.97 28.36 -14.23
C VAL A 71 -17.08 29.15 -15.53
N TYR A 72 -16.44 28.68 -16.60
CA TYR A 72 -16.54 29.30 -17.93
C TYR A 72 -17.98 29.34 -18.44
N GLN A 73 -18.72 28.22 -18.33
CA GLN A 73 -20.12 28.17 -18.71
C GLN A 73 -20.98 29.18 -17.94
N LYS A 74 -20.78 29.31 -16.62
CA LYS A 74 -21.50 30.31 -15.81
C LYS A 74 -21.17 31.74 -16.23
N TRP A 75 -19.89 32.02 -16.47
CA TRP A 75 -19.43 33.32 -16.95
C TRP A 75 -20.07 33.65 -18.30
N SER A 76 -19.98 32.73 -19.27
CA SER A 76 -20.54 32.92 -20.61
C SER A 76 -22.05 33.14 -20.60
N ASN A 77 -22.76 32.61 -19.60
CA ASN A 77 -24.20 32.79 -19.43
C ASN A 77 -24.58 34.04 -18.60
N GLY A 78 -23.60 34.85 -18.19
CA GLY A 78 -23.84 36.08 -17.43
C GLY A 78 -24.38 35.84 -16.02
N GLN A 79 -24.11 34.68 -15.41
CA GLN A 79 -24.63 34.37 -14.08
C GLN A 79 -23.96 35.23 -13.00
N PRO A 80 -24.73 35.90 -12.11
CA PRO A 80 -24.19 36.82 -11.11
C PRO A 80 -23.37 36.11 -10.01
N ASP A 81 -23.52 34.80 -9.82
CA ASP A 81 -22.80 34.00 -8.82
C ASP A 81 -21.48 33.40 -9.34
N THR A 82 -21.07 33.72 -10.57
CA THR A 82 -19.86 33.17 -11.21
C THR A 82 -18.59 33.37 -10.35
N GLY A 83 -18.42 34.55 -9.74
CA GLY A 83 -17.25 34.82 -8.89
C GLY A 83 -17.17 33.94 -7.65
N SER A 84 -18.30 33.67 -7.00
CA SER A 84 -18.38 32.75 -5.85
C SER A 84 -18.06 31.32 -6.26
N VAL A 85 -18.61 30.87 -7.39
CA VAL A 85 -18.35 29.52 -7.93
C VAL A 85 -16.89 29.36 -8.35
N ALA A 86 -16.29 30.38 -8.97
CA ALA A 86 -14.88 30.40 -9.35
C ALA A 86 -13.96 30.31 -8.12
N ALA A 87 -14.24 31.10 -7.08
CA ALA A 87 -13.48 31.08 -5.84
C ALA A 87 -13.58 29.73 -5.12
N ALA A 88 -14.78 29.15 -5.03
CA ALA A 88 -15.01 27.86 -4.40
C ALA A 88 -14.30 26.71 -5.15
N TRP A 89 -14.34 26.73 -6.49
CA TRP A 89 -13.61 25.78 -7.32
C TRP A 89 -12.10 25.90 -7.14
N PHE A 90 -11.56 27.12 -7.21
CA PHE A 90 -10.13 27.37 -7.08
C PHE A 90 -9.60 26.93 -5.70
N GLY A 91 -10.32 27.29 -4.64
CA GLY A 91 -9.99 26.86 -3.27
C GLY A 91 -9.96 25.34 -3.13
N SER A 92 -10.93 24.65 -3.74
CA SER A 92 -11.01 23.19 -3.75
C SER A 92 -9.85 22.53 -4.51
N CYS A 93 -9.42 23.12 -5.64
CA CYS A 93 -8.28 22.64 -6.41
C CYS A 93 -6.97 22.78 -5.65
N VAL A 94 -6.74 23.95 -5.04
CA VAL A 94 -5.54 24.20 -4.22
C VAL A 94 -5.51 23.24 -3.03
N PHE A 95 -6.65 23.05 -2.36
CA PHE A 95 -6.76 22.12 -1.24
C PHE A 95 -6.33 20.70 -1.63
N LEU A 96 -6.84 20.15 -2.73
CA LEU A 96 -6.48 18.79 -3.17
C LEU A 96 -4.97 18.63 -3.43
N VAL A 97 -4.32 19.63 -4.02
CA VAL A 97 -2.86 19.60 -4.28
C VAL A 97 -2.06 19.68 -2.97
N VAL A 98 -2.50 20.50 -2.02
CA VAL A 98 -1.86 20.64 -0.71
C VAL A 98 -2.00 19.36 0.11
N VAL A 99 -3.17 18.72 0.11
CA VAL A 99 -3.40 17.46 0.84
C VAL A 99 -2.42 16.37 0.40
N ALA A 100 -2.13 16.25 -0.90
CA ALA A 100 -1.14 15.29 -1.38
C ALA A 100 0.25 15.52 -0.77
N THR A 101 0.65 16.78 -0.63
CA THR A 101 1.94 17.18 -0.04
C THR A 101 1.97 16.88 1.46
N VAL A 102 0.87 17.16 2.17
CA VAL A 102 0.74 16.87 3.61
C VAL A 102 0.77 15.36 3.88
N LEU A 103 0.11 14.56 3.04
CA LEU A 103 0.15 13.09 3.16
C LEU A 103 1.56 12.56 2.97
N ARG A 104 2.29 13.00 1.92
CA ARG A 104 3.71 12.63 1.73
C ARG A 104 4.55 12.99 2.96
N SER A 105 4.36 14.20 3.51
CA SER A 105 5.05 14.65 4.71
C SER A 105 4.77 13.82 5.97
N PHE A 106 3.54 13.30 6.15
CA PHE A 106 3.22 12.45 7.32
C PHE A 106 3.88 11.06 7.24
N PHE A 107 4.14 10.54 6.04
CA PHE A 107 4.76 9.24 5.85
C PHE A 107 6.29 9.32 5.65
N GLY A 108 6.85 10.52 5.62
CA GLY A 108 8.28 10.76 5.47
C GLY A 108 8.79 10.49 4.06
N LEU A 109 7.94 10.72 3.06
CA LEU A 109 8.23 10.60 1.62
C LEU A 109 8.54 11.96 1.00
#